data_AF-A0A7K2NSA6-F1
#
_entry.id   AF-A0A7K2NSA6-F1
#
_cell.length_a   1.000
_cell.length_b   1.000
_cell.length_c   1.000
_cell.angle_alpha   90.00
_cell.angle_beta   90.00
_cell.angle_gamma   90.00
#
_symmetry.space_group_name_H-M   'P 1'
#
loop_
_entity.id
_entity.type
_entity.pdbx_description
1 polymer ?
#
loop_
_entity_poly.entity_id
_entity_poly.type
_entity_poly.pdbx_seq_one_letter_code
_entity_poly.pdbx_strand_id
1 'polypeptide(L)' 'ALALDDRPALRRTHARLLPASGELAGAGSGLLTFGPVDGWLGQIRRALEADPGPV' A
#
# COMPACT_ATOMS: atom_id res chain seq x y z
N ALA A 1 -1.77 2.75 9.37
CA ALA A 1 -0.55 2.09 8.85
C ALA A 1 0.45 3.11 8.33
N LEU A 2 0.24 3.75 7.17
CA LEU A 2 1.18 4.76 6.63
C LEU A 2 1.42 5.94 7.58
N ALA A 3 0.37 6.61 8.03
CA ALA A 3 0.49 7.75 8.95
C ALA A 3 1.05 7.40 10.34
N LEU A 4 1.05 6.11 10.69
CA LEU A 4 1.54 5.59 11.97
C LEU A 4 2.91 4.91 11.84
N ASP A 5 3.48 4.90 10.63
CA ASP A 5 4.65 4.11 10.25
C ASP A 5 4.64 2.64 10.73
N ASP A 6 3.45 2.02 10.75
CA ASP A 6 3.26 0.65 11.23
C ASP A 6 3.81 -0.34 10.20
N ARG A 7 5.11 -0.65 10.31
CA ARG A 7 5.85 -1.50 9.35
C ARG A 7 5.25 -2.90 9.21
N PRO A 8 4.90 -3.63 10.29
CA PRO A 8 4.24 -4.93 10.15
C PRO A 8 2.92 -4.86 9.37
N ALA A 9 2.09 -3.86 9.65
CA ALA A 9 0.85 -3.65 8.91
C ALA A 9 1.12 -3.29 7.44
N LEU A 10 2.10 -2.42 7.17
CA LEU A 10 2.49 -2.04 5.80
C LEU A 10 2.98 -3.23 4.99
N ARG A 11 3.82 -4.11 5.55
CA ARG A 11 4.29 -5.33 4.87
C ARG A 11 3.14 -6.28 4.53
N ARG A 12 2.23 -6.52 5.48
CA ARG A 12 1.04 -7.36 5.23
C ARG A 12 0.13 -6.76 4.17
N THR A 13 -0.14 -5.45 4.25
CA THR A 13 -0.97 -4.75 3.28
C THR A 13 -0.34 -4.78 1.89
N HIS A 14 0.97 -4.54 1.77
CA HIS A 14 1.69 -4.65 0.51
C HIS A 14 1.53 -6.03 -0.12
N ALA A 15 1.79 -7.10 0.64
CA ALA A 15 1.68 -8.47 0.14
C ALA A 15 0.26 -8.82 -0.32
N ARG A 16 -0.77 -8.29 0.36
CA ARG A 16 -2.17 -8.51 -0.01
C ARG A 16 -2.63 -7.71 -1.22
N LEU A 17 -2.07 -6.52 -1.44
CA LEU A 17 -2.42 -5.66 -2.57
C LEU A 17 -1.64 -6.00 -3.84
N LEU A 18 -0.47 -6.62 -3.72
CA LEU A 18 0.40 -6.93 -4.85
C LEU A 18 -0.30 -7.72 -5.98
N PRO A 19 -1.16 -8.72 -5.72
CA PRO A 19 -1.89 -9.43 -6.78
C PRO A 19 -2.84 -8.55 -7.59
N ALA A 20 -3.28 -7.42 -7.03
CA ALA A 20 -4.20 -6.47 -7.66
C ALA A 20 -3.47 -5.29 -8.33
N SER A 21 -2.17 -5.43 -8.61
CA SER A 21 -1.42 -4.41 -9.36
C SER A 21 -2.03 -4.23 -10.76
N GLY A 22 -2.15 -2.97 -11.19
CA GLY A 22 -2.88 -2.58 -12.41
C GLY A 22 -4.41 -2.55 -12.26
N GLU A 23 -4.97 -2.96 -11.12
CA GLU A 23 -6.41 -2.85 -10.86
C GLU A 23 -6.80 -1.50 -10.22
N LEU A 24 -8.11 -1.22 -10.20
CA LEU A 24 -8.68 -0.08 -9.47
C LEU A 24 -9.06 -0.50 -8.05
N ALA A 25 -8.59 0.25 -7.06
CA ALA A 25 -8.96 0.05 -5.67
C ALA A 25 -10.44 0.40 -5.46
N GLY A 26 -11.29 -0.59 -5.25
CA GLY A 26 -12.73 -0.41 -5.03
C GLY A 26 -13.14 -0.60 -3.57
N ALA A 27 -14.27 -0.02 -3.18
CA ALA A 27 -14.90 -0.25 -1.87
C ALA A 27 -15.70 -1.57 -1.79
N GLY A 28 -15.63 -2.45 -2.80
CA GLY A 28 -16.37 -3.71 -2.89
C GLY A 28 -17.86 -3.57 -3.27
N SER A 29 -18.41 -2.36 -3.28
CA SER A 29 -19.81 -2.06 -3.65
C SER A 29 -20.02 -1.67 -5.12
N GLY A 30 -18.95 -1.41 -5.86
CA GLY A 30 -18.99 -0.87 -7.22
C GLY A 30 -19.30 0.63 -7.33
N LEU A 31 -19.59 1.31 -6.22
CA LEU A 31 -19.98 2.74 -6.23
C LEU A 31 -18.80 3.71 -6.06
N LEU A 32 -17.67 3.25 -5.52
CA LEU A 32 -16.52 4.09 -5.21
C LEU A 32 -15.22 3.39 -5.61
N THR A 33 -14.32 4.17 -6.22
CA THR A 33 -12.94 3.78 -6.48
C THR A 33 -11.99 4.81 -5.87
N PHE A 34 -10.84 4.34 -5.42
CA PHE A 34 -9.74 5.14 -4.88
C PHE A 34 -8.59 5.27 -5.88
N GLY A 35 -8.90 5.09 -7.17
CA GLY A 35 -7.91 5.05 -8.24
C GLY A 35 -7.08 3.76 -8.29
N PRO A 36 -6.00 3.73 -9.07
CA PRO A 36 -5.17 2.54 -9.27
C PRO A 36 -4.50 2.06 -7.98
N VAL A 37 -4.47 0.75 -7.78
CA VAL A 37 -3.77 0.08 -6.67
C VAL A 37 -2.28 0.41 -6.67
N ASP A 38 -1.69 0.64 -7.84
CA ASP A 38 -0.26 0.93 -8.01
C ASP A 38 0.20 2.19 -7.26
N GLY A 39 -0.67 3.19 -7.14
CA GLY A 39 -0.38 4.39 -6.36
C GLY A 39 -0.22 4.07 -4.87
N TRP A 40 -1.04 3.17 -4.35
CA TRP A 40 -0.97 2.70 -2.97
C TRP A 40 0.25 1.82 -2.73
N LEU A 41 0.53 0.88 -3.65
CA LEU A 41 1.74 0.04 -3.61
C LEU A 41 3.01 0.89 -3.60
N GLY A 42 3.08 1.93 -4.43
CA GLY A 42 4.22 2.85 -4.47
C GLY A 42 4.42 3.60 -3.16
N GLN A 43 3.35 4.08 -2.51
CA GLN A 43 3.45 4.73 -1.20
C GLN A 43 3.92 3.78 -0.11
N ILE A 44 3.35 2.57 -0.06
CA ILE A 44 3.72 1.56 0.93
C ILE A 44 5.18 1.13 0.75
N ARG A 45 5.60 0.90 -0.51
CA ARG A 45 6.98 0.54 -0.83
C ARG A 45 7.95 1.64 -0.41
N ARG A 46 7.67 2.90 -0.74
CA ARG A 46 8.51 4.03 -0.30
C ARG A 46 8.60 4.14 1.21
N ALA A 47 7.50 3.94 1.93
CA ALA A 47 7.53 3.91 3.39
C ALA A 47 8.46 2.79 3.88
N LEU A 48 8.30 1.57 3.36
CA LEU A 48 9.15 0.42 3.72
C LEU A 48 10.63 0.59 3.36
N GLU A 49 10.94 1.29 2.27
CA GLU A 49 12.30 1.60 1.80
C GLU A 49 12.94 2.78 2.55
N ALA A 50 12.15 3.70 3.10
CA ALA A 50 12.63 4.86 3.86
C ALA A 50 13.19 4.51 5.25
N ASP A 51 13.63 3.27 5.44
CA ASP A 51 14.42 2.81 6.58
C ASP A 51 15.92 2.92 6.23
N PRO A 52 16.59 4.06 6.49
CA PRO A 52 18.03 4.02 6.68
C PRO A 52 18.25 3.29 8.00
N GLY A 53 18.65 2.02 7.94
CA GLY A 53 19.18 1.32 9.12
C GLY A 53 20.22 2.20 9.85
N PRO A 54 20.40 2.02 11.17
CA PRO A 54 21.19 2.95 11.98
C PRO A 54 22.60 3.14 11.38
N VAL A 55 22.93 4.38 11.01
CA VAL A 55 24.31 4.85 10.84
C VAL A 55 24.95 5.08 12.20
#